data_AF-A0CXJ3-F1
#
_entry.id   AF-A0CXJ3-F1
#
_cell.length_a   1.000
_cell.length_b   1.000
_cell.length_c   1.000
_cell.angle_alpha   90.00
_cell.angle_beta   90.00
_cell.angle_gamma   90.00
#
_symmetry.space_group_name_H-M   'P 1'
#
loop_
_entity.id
_entity.type
_entity.pdbx_description
1 polymer ?
#
loop_
_entity_poly.entity_id
_entity_poly.type
_entity_poly.pdbx_seq_one_letter_code
_entity_poly.pdbx_strand_id
1 'polypeptide(L)'
;MKDTTTRRIFEKENQAEVSNNIEKRNNQKSLTQLVSLTLLNHQPNFEFKSIDVKQQYSQQNYLTQRNPNVQSLHYRPEQKQKTTICTTIQIYSPIKVRQTTQISQSIHDHSTKEPKNQQNRFLYNYGDIILTNYQIYDGIQKFEFLKKHSINSSLRAKMIDWMIEVLTSYKCKDQTFFLAVRLMDQYLNLSLKSHAPQDMHLIGVTCMFIACKFEEVQPVKLQTVHEKIAHKKLSKEEIREKENQIGQALDFKFFGATLYEIITITLQMINQYQKLHQIVVYLAKMIIYDYSIISQFNYSLLSAACIIIGCNLSCQDQSDEIIAQVLQLLNVDKDATLDLSSRILNLAKNFDKQFQNLENLKKFNKNSILDIVKLQK
;
A
#
# COMPACT_ATOMS: atom_id res chain seq x y z
N MET A 1 52.97 -7.84 -69.15
CA MET A 1 53.20 -9.02 -68.30
C MET A 1 53.38 -8.52 -66.88
N LYS A 2 52.38 -8.74 -66.03
CA LYS A 2 52.43 -9.68 -64.87
C LYS A 2 53.26 -9.08 -63.71
N ASP A 3 52.81 -8.99 -62.47
CA ASP A 3 51.60 -9.53 -61.84
C ASP A 3 51.30 -8.74 -60.56
N THR A 4 50.06 -8.28 -60.47
CA THR A 4 49.40 -7.74 -59.28
C THR A 4 49.02 -8.89 -58.34
N THR A 5 49.95 -9.46 -57.56
CA THR A 5 49.58 -10.47 -56.55
C THR A 5 50.59 -10.65 -55.41
N THR A 6 50.93 -9.60 -54.65
CA THR A 6 51.53 -9.81 -53.30
C THR A 6 51.34 -8.65 -52.31
N ARG A 7 50.25 -7.88 -52.45
CA ARG A 7 49.90 -6.83 -51.48
C ARG A 7 48.41 -6.86 -51.09
N ARG A 8 47.87 -8.09 -50.99
CA ARG A 8 46.44 -8.36 -50.68
C ARG A 8 46.20 -9.54 -49.72
N ILE A 9 47.21 -9.97 -48.96
CA ILE A 9 47.07 -11.13 -48.03
C ILE A 9 47.42 -10.79 -46.56
N PHE A 10 47.83 -9.55 -46.23
CA PHE A 10 48.05 -9.14 -44.82
C PHE A 10 47.10 -8.04 -44.30
N GLU A 11 46.00 -7.78 -45.02
CA GLU A 11 44.91 -6.89 -44.57
C GLU A 11 43.52 -7.55 -44.60
N LYS A 12 43.45 -8.88 -44.83
CA LYS A 12 42.18 -9.63 -44.87
C LYS A 12 41.96 -10.63 -43.74
N GLU A 13 42.90 -10.78 -42.80
CA GLU A 13 42.69 -11.64 -41.62
C GLU A 13 42.49 -10.88 -40.30
N ASN A 14 42.69 -9.55 -40.25
CA ASN A 14 42.35 -8.72 -39.08
C ASN A 14 41.09 -7.84 -39.26
N GLN A 15 40.34 -8.03 -40.34
CA GLN A 15 39.02 -7.41 -40.56
C GLN A 15 37.85 -8.41 -40.55
N ALA A 16 38.13 -9.71 -40.40
CA ALA A 16 37.12 -10.77 -40.27
C ALA A 16 36.80 -11.15 -38.79
N GLU A 17 37.67 -10.81 -37.82
CA GLU A 17 37.39 -11.01 -36.38
C GLU A 17 36.88 -9.76 -35.65
N VAL A 18 36.97 -8.58 -36.28
CA VAL A 18 36.38 -7.34 -35.75
C VAL A 18 34.97 -7.09 -36.31
N SER A 19 34.57 -7.80 -37.36
CA SER A 19 33.25 -7.66 -38.00
C SER A 19 32.17 -8.62 -37.46
N ASN A 20 32.54 -9.63 -36.65
CA ASN A 20 31.59 -10.54 -36.01
C ASN A 20 31.22 -10.19 -34.55
N ASN A 21 31.68 -9.04 -34.05
CA ASN A 21 31.33 -8.53 -32.71
C ASN A 21 30.56 -7.19 -32.72
N ILE A 22 30.20 -6.68 -33.90
CA ILE A 22 29.37 -5.46 -34.05
C ILE A 22 27.90 -5.79 -34.34
N GLU A 23 27.57 -7.00 -34.84
CA GLU A 23 26.19 -7.47 -35.02
C GLU A 23 25.56 -8.17 -33.80
N LYS A 24 26.28 -8.34 -32.69
CA LYS A 24 25.73 -8.86 -31.42
C LYS A 24 25.57 -7.82 -30.30
N ARG A 25 25.76 -6.53 -30.58
CA ARG A 25 25.64 -5.45 -29.58
C ARG A 25 24.58 -4.38 -29.85
N ASN A 26 23.67 -4.60 -30.81
CA ASN A 26 22.58 -3.66 -31.13
C ASN A 26 21.14 -4.14 -30.88
N ASN A 27 20.92 -5.31 -30.26
CA ASN A 27 19.58 -5.83 -29.96
C ASN A 27 19.14 -5.72 -28.48
N GLN A 28 19.33 -4.56 -27.85
CA GLN A 28 18.67 -4.26 -26.55
C GLN A 28 18.27 -2.78 -26.39
N LYS A 29 17.96 -2.09 -27.49
CA LYS A 29 17.21 -0.83 -27.44
C LYS A 29 15.79 -1.07 -27.94
N SER A 30 14.85 -0.83 -27.02
CA SER A 30 13.48 -0.39 -27.29
C SER A 30 12.64 -1.24 -28.27
N LEU A 31 12.12 -2.36 -27.77
CA LEU A 31 11.01 -3.11 -28.38
C LEU A 31 9.64 -2.39 -28.27
N THR A 32 9.60 -1.12 -27.85
CA THR A 32 8.37 -0.34 -27.65
C THR A 32 7.99 0.58 -28.82
N GLN A 33 8.64 0.47 -29.98
CA GLN A 33 8.24 1.21 -31.17
C GLN A 33 8.22 0.31 -32.39
N LEU A 34 7.04 -0.28 -32.65
CA LEU A 34 6.43 -0.45 -33.97
C LEU A 34 5.30 -1.49 -33.85
N VAL A 35 4.07 -1.01 -33.78
CA VAL A 35 2.99 -1.21 -34.77
C VAL A 35 1.71 -0.73 -34.10
N SER A 36 1.39 0.53 -34.38
CA SER A 36 0.01 1.00 -34.40
C SER A 36 -0.70 0.29 -35.54
N LEU A 37 -1.66 -0.58 -35.25
CA LEU A 37 -2.71 -0.90 -36.20
C LEU A 37 -4.07 -0.83 -35.49
N THR A 38 -4.60 0.39 -35.60
CA THR A 38 -5.97 0.71 -35.99
C THR A 38 -7.12 0.40 -35.03
N LEU A 39 -7.59 1.50 -34.43
CA LEU A 39 -9.00 1.89 -34.35
C LEU A 39 -9.91 0.95 -33.56
N LEU A 40 -10.14 1.28 -32.29
CA LEU A 40 -11.48 1.51 -31.75
C LEU A 40 -11.39 2.21 -30.37
N ASN A 41 -12.04 3.38 -30.30
CA ASN A 41 -12.45 4.14 -29.13
C ASN A 41 -11.42 5.08 -28.46
N HIS A 42 -11.55 6.36 -28.85
CA HIS A 42 -10.90 7.53 -28.25
C HIS A 42 -11.16 7.68 -26.74
N GLN A 43 -10.12 7.47 -25.95
CA GLN A 43 -9.76 8.34 -24.81
C GLN A 43 -8.24 8.54 -24.86
N PRO A 44 -7.69 9.72 -24.49
CA PRO A 44 -6.23 9.89 -24.45
C PRO A 44 -5.64 8.83 -23.50
N ASN A 45 -4.69 8.03 -23.99
CA ASN A 45 -3.99 7.04 -23.18
C ASN A 45 -3.23 7.75 -22.06
N PHE A 46 -3.85 7.85 -20.87
CA PHE A 46 -3.15 8.22 -19.65
C PHE A 46 -2.22 7.08 -19.27
N GLU A 47 -0.93 7.30 -19.49
CA GLU A 47 0.13 6.36 -19.16
C GLU A 47 0.94 6.90 -17.96
N PHE A 48 0.93 6.15 -16.86
CA PHE A 48 1.79 6.40 -15.72
C PHE A 48 3.20 5.92 -16.07
N LYS A 49 4.18 6.83 -16.06
CA LYS A 49 5.56 6.46 -16.39
C LYS A 49 6.14 5.61 -15.25
N SER A 50 6.70 4.46 -15.60
CA SER A 50 7.44 3.60 -14.67
C SER A 50 8.65 4.32 -14.08
N ILE A 51 9.11 3.86 -12.92
CA ILE A 51 10.33 4.38 -12.29
C ILE A 51 11.53 3.63 -12.86
N ASP A 52 12.56 4.36 -13.24
CA ASP A 52 13.82 3.77 -13.67
C ASP A 52 14.63 3.30 -12.45
N VAL A 53 14.44 2.02 -12.06
CA VAL A 53 15.00 1.40 -10.85
C VAL A 53 16.55 1.46 -10.81
N LYS A 54 17.20 1.59 -11.97
CA LYS A 54 18.68 1.58 -12.08
C LYS A 54 19.37 2.82 -11.49
N GLN A 55 18.65 3.93 -11.27
CA GLN A 55 19.23 5.14 -10.68
C GLN A 55 19.20 5.17 -9.14
N GLN A 56 18.71 4.11 -8.48
CA GLN A 56 18.53 4.11 -7.01
C GLN A 56 19.77 3.72 -6.19
N TYR A 57 20.88 3.26 -6.81
CA TYR A 57 22.05 2.78 -6.05
C TYR A 57 23.00 3.85 -5.51
N SER A 58 22.76 5.15 -5.73
CA SER A 58 23.72 6.21 -5.33
C SER A 58 23.31 7.07 -4.13
N GLN A 59 22.24 6.76 -3.39
CA GLN A 59 21.90 7.53 -2.17
C GLN A 59 21.41 6.66 -1.01
N GLN A 60 22.29 5.82 -0.48
CA GLN A 60 22.23 5.38 0.93
C GLN A 60 23.64 5.38 1.51
N ASN A 61 24.15 6.58 1.80
CA ASN A 61 25.30 6.80 2.70
C ASN A 61 25.22 8.22 3.26
N TYR A 62 24.39 8.41 4.28
CA TYR A 62 24.60 9.48 5.27
C TYR A 62 24.62 8.82 6.64
N LEU A 63 25.70 8.09 6.92
CA LEU A 63 26.11 7.72 8.26
C LEU A 63 26.79 8.95 8.89
N THR A 64 26.16 9.47 9.94
CA THR A 64 26.78 10.16 11.10
C THR A 64 28.03 11.01 10.85
N GLN A 65 27.84 12.32 10.64
CA GLN A 65 28.80 13.28 11.20
C GLN A 65 28.39 13.56 12.65
N ARG A 66 29.07 12.90 13.59
CA ARG A 66 29.02 13.24 15.01
C ARG A 66 29.53 14.66 15.19
N ASN A 67 28.67 15.54 15.68
CA ASN A 67 29.04 16.87 16.12
C ASN A 67 29.93 16.72 17.39
N PRO A 68 31.19 17.23 17.43
CA PRO A 68 32.11 16.96 18.53
C PRO A 68 31.76 17.58 19.89
N ASN A 69 30.69 18.38 19.98
CA ASN A 69 30.43 19.27 21.11
C ASN A 69 29.20 18.91 21.97
N VAL A 70 28.84 17.63 22.08
CA VAL A 70 27.82 17.22 23.07
C VAL A 70 28.44 16.27 24.07
N GLN A 71 28.91 16.83 25.19
CA GLN A 71 29.29 16.07 26.37
C GLN A 71 28.07 15.30 26.89
N SER A 72 28.28 14.02 27.17
CA SER A 72 27.27 13.09 27.67
C SER A 72 26.83 13.48 29.09
N LEU A 73 25.57 13.89 29.24
CA LEU A 73 24.95 14.04 30.56
C LEU A 73 24.65 12.65 31.14
N HIS A 74 25.52 12.21 32.04
CA HIS A 74 25.24 11.14 33.01
C HIS A 74 24.16 11.63 33.98
N TYR A 75 23.02 10.92 34.05
CA TYR A 75 22.01 11.15 35.07
C TYR A 75 22.37 10.40 36.36
N ARG A 76 22.62 11.15 37.43
CA ARG A 76 22.78 10.65 38.80
C ARG A 76 21.69 11.31 39.66
N PRO A 77 20.86 10.57 40.42
CA PRO A 77 19.81 11.20 41.21
C PRO A 77 20.35 11.57 42.60
N GLU A 78 20.19 12.85 42.99
CA GLU A 78 20.26 13.27 44.39
C GLU A 78 19.03 14.10 44.79
N GLN A 79 18.71 13.99 46.08
CA GLN A 79 17.42 14.22 46.70
C GLN A 79 17.23 15.66 47.20
N LYS A 80 15.99 16.16 47.03
CA LYS A 80 15.20 17.10 47.89
C LYS A 80 15.92 18.33 48.50
N GLN A 81 15.36 19.54 48.32
CA GLN A 81 14.34 20.15 49.20
C GLN A 81 13.95 21.58 48.76
N LYS A 82 12.62 21.76 48.66
CA LYS A 82 11.72 22.94 48.76
C LYS A 82 12.31 24.35 48.97
N THR A 83 11.87 25.32 48.14
CA THR A 83 11.09 26.50 48.61
C THR A 83 10.21 27.10 47.49
N THR A 84 8.96 27.42 47.83
CA THR A 84 7.84 28.01 47.06
C THR A 84 8.06 29.54 46.90
N ILE A 85 7.65 30.28 45.85
CA ILE A 85 6.32 30.87 45.52
C ILE A 85 6.51 31.62 44.17
N CYS A 86 5.89 31.22 43.06
CA CYS A 86 4.64 31.68 42.42
C CYS A 86 4.61 33.15 41.89
N THR A 87 4.69 33.29 40.56
CA THR A 87 3.88 34.27 39.80
C THR A 87 3.45 33.68 38.47
N THR A 88 2.15 33.73 38.23
CA THR A 88 1.38 33.05 37.18
C THR A 88 1.50 33.75 35.82
N ILE A 89 1.81 32.99 34.75
CA ILE A 89 1.28 33.26 33.40
C ILE A 89 0.54 31.98 32.98
N GLN A 90 -0.75 32.13 32.71
CA GLN A 90 -1.67 31.03 32.43
C GLN A 90 -1.33 30.34 31.11
N ILE A 91 -0.94 29.08 31.20
CA ILE A 91 -1.01 28.12 30.09
C ILE A 91 -2.41 27.51 30.15
N TYR A 92 -3.20 27.73 29.10
CA TYR A 92 -4.51 27.11 28.95
C TYR A 92 -4.39 25.59 29.10
N SER A 93 -5.17 25.06 30.02
CA SER A 93 -5.17 23.68 30.51
C SER A 93 -5.70 22.70 29.45
N PRO A 94 -5.36 21.40 29.57
CA PRO A 94 -5.73 20.38 28.60
C PRO A 94 -7.25 20.14 28.58
N ILE A 95 -7.73 19.79 27.39
CA ILE A 95 -9.08 19.38 27.03
C ILE A 95 -9.75 18.60 28.16
N LYS A 96 -10.87 19.12 28.67
CA LYS A 96 -11.80 18.36 29.51
C LYS A 96 -12.30 17.18 28.69
N VAL A 97 -11.85 15.97 29.04
CA VAL A 97 -12.51 14.73 28.64
C VAL A 97 -13.93 14.81 29.15
N ARG A 98 -14.87 15.02 28.23
CA ARG A 98 -16.30 14.94 28.53
C ARG A 98 -16.54 13.52 29.01
N GLN A 99 -17.02 13.37 30.24
CA GLN A 99 -17.51 12.10 30.76
C GLN A 99 -18.59 11.59 29.80
N THR A 100 -18.25 10.60 28.97
CA THR A 100 -19.23 9.70 28.38
C THR A 100 -19.71 8.79 29.49
N THR A 101 -20.67 9.29 30.25
CA THR A 101 -21.45 8.48 31.18
C THR A 101 -22.26 7.47 30.35
N GLN A 102 -22.14 6.19 30.71
CA GLN A 102 -22.89 5.02 30.21
C GLN A 102 -22.38 4.33 28.92
N ILE A 103 -21.18 3.75 28.99
CA ILE A 103 -20.94 2.41 28.44
C ILE A 103 -20.33 1.58 29.57
N SER A 104 -21.18 1.21 30.52
CA SER A 104 -20.83 0.27 31.58
C SER A 104 -21.96 -0.75 31.62
N GLN A 105 -21.83 -1.81 30.83
CA GLN A 105 -22.32 -3.16 31.10
C GLN A 105 -22.14 -4.06 29.88
N SER A 106 -20.91 -4.53 29.68
CA SER A 106 -20.57 -5.91 29.26
C SER A 106 -19.06 -6.00 29.02
N ILE A 107 -18.27 -5.71 30.06
CA ILE A 107 -16.90 -6.21 30.09
C ILE A 107 -17.04 -7.70 30.37
N HIS A 108 -16.76 -8.53 29.37
CA HIS A 108 -16.66 -9.97 29.58
C HIS A 108 -15.63 -10.21 30.70
N ASP A 109 -16.06 -10.88 31.77
CA ASP A 109 -15.18 -11.46 32.77
C ASP A 109 -14.23 -12.45 32.10
N HIS A 110 -13.04 -11.99 31.71
CA HIS A 110 -11.94 -12.86 31.34
C HIS A 110 -11.33 -13.46 32.62
N SER A 111 -12.02 -14.46 33.18
CA SER A 111 -11.45 -15.32 34.21
C SER A 111 -10.26 -16.13 33.65
N THR A 112 -9.08 -15.85 34.21
CA THR A 112 -7.97 -16.80 34.47
C THR A 112 -7.45 -17.65 33.31
N LYS A 113 -6.84 -17.04 32.30
CA LYS A 113 -5.74 -17.67 31.55
C LYS A 113 -4.65 -16.63 31.27
N GLU A 114 -3.55 -16.68 32.01
CA GLU A 114 -2.37 -15.87 31.67
C GLU A 114 -1.89 -16.22 30.25
N PRO A 115 -1.53 -15.23 29.42
CA PRO A 115 -1.09 -15.49 28.06
C PRO A 115 0.25 -16.23 28.09
N LYS A 116 0.30 -17.40 27.43
CA LYS A 116 1.51 -18.23 27.30
C LYS A 116 2.66 -17.54 26.55
N ASN A 117 2.43 -16.37 25.92
CA ASN A 117 3.43 -15.58 25.23
C ASN A 117 3.37 -14.11 25.66
N GLN A 118 4.44 -13.60 26.26
CA GLN A 118 4.58 -12.18 26.66
C GLN A 118 4.44 -11.19 25.48
N GLN A 119 4.66 -11.64 24.24
CA GLN A 119 4.69 -10.79 23.05
C GLN A 119 3.34 -10.15 22.66
N ASN A 120 2.20 -10.70 23.08
CA ASN A 120 0.87 -10.19 22.68
C ASN A 120 0.07 -9.56 23.84
N ARG A 121 0.73 -9.15 24.93
CA ARG A 121 0.02 -8.50 26.06
C ARG A 121 -0.75 -7.23 25.64
N PHE A 122 -0.22 -6.50 24.65
CA PHE A 122 -0.92 -5.33 24.08
C PHE A 122 -2.23 -5.73 23.41
N LEU A 123 -2.20 -6.69 22.49
CA LEU A 123 -3.40 -7.14 21.78
C LEU A 123 -4.39 -7.83 22.70
N TYR A 124 -3.90 -8.57 23.70
CA TYR A 124 -4.76 -9.13 24.73
C TYR A 124 -5.53 -8.05 25.51
N ASN A 125 -4.88 -6.92 25.81
CA ASN A 125 -5.50 -5.84 26.58
C ASN A 125 -6.36 -4.90 25.73
N TYR A 126 -6.01 -4.68 24.46
CA TYR A 126 -6.57 -3.60 23.64
C TYR A 126 -7.09 -4.05 22.27
N GLY A 127 -6.90 -5.31 21.87
CA GLY A 127 -7.22 -5.81 20.54
C GLY A 127 -8.68 -5.60 20.16
N ASP A 128 -9.60 -6.00 21.04
CA ASP A 128 -11.05 -5.84 20.81
C ASP A 128 -11.45 -4.37 20.64
N ILE A 129 -10.89 -3.48 21.47
CA ILE A 129 -11.18 -2.04 21.42
C ILE A 129 -10.64 -1.43 20.13
N ILE A 130 -9.42 -1.81 19.72
CA ILE A 130 -8.81 -1.33 18.48
C ILE A 130 -9.60 -1.80 17.27
N LEU A 131 -9.96 -3.10 17.24
CA LEU A 131 -10.74 -3.67 16.15
C LEU A 131 -12.12 -3.01 16.05
N THR A 132 -12.82 -2.84 17.18
CA THR A 132 -14.10 -2.13 17.24
C THR A 132 -13.98 -0.70 16.70
N ASN A 133 -12.92 0.03 17.06
CA ASN A 133 -12.68 1.37 16.52
C ASN A 133 -12.45 1.34 15.01
N TYR A 134 -11.70 0.36 14.49
CA TYR A 134 -11.54 0.21 13.04
C TYR A 134 -12.88 -0.08 12.33
N GLN A 135 -13.72 -0.93 12.90
CA GLN A 135 -15.05 -1.22 12.34
C GLN A 135 -15.95 0.02 12.31
N ILE A 136 -15.85 0.90 13.32
CA ILE A 136 -16.57 2.19 13.32
C ILE A 136 -16.09 3.08 12.16
N TYR A 137 -14.77 3.16 11.92
CA TYR A 137 -14.23 3.94 10.79
C TYR A 137 -14.58 3.33 9.41
N ASP A 138 -14.64 2.00 9.33
CA ASP A 138 -15.03 1.25 8.14
C ASP A 138 -16.50 1.54 7.75
N GLY A 139 -17.42 1.52 8.72
CA GLY A 139 -18.85 1.77 8.51
C GLY A 139 -19.21 3.18 8.00
N ILE A 140 -18.26 4.12 8.00
CA ILE A 140 -18.44 5.49 7.49
C ILE A 140 -18.22 5.56 5.97
N GLN A 141 -17.59 4.55 5.35
CA GLN A 141 -17.35 4.53 3.91
C GLN A 141 -18.60 4.07 3.15
N LYS A 142 -19.11 4.91 2.25
CA LYS A 142 -20.20 4.54 1.34
C LYS A 142 -19.82 4.61 -0.15
N PHE A 143 -20.34 3.57 -0.76
CA PHE A 143 -20.55 3.08 -2.11
C PHE A 143 -20.68 4.21 -3.16
N GLU A 144 -19.90 4.14 -4.23
CA GLU A 144 -19.94 5.01 -5.42
C GLU A 144 -19.00 6.25 -5.49
N PHE A 145 -17.84 6.21 -4.85
CA PHE A 145 -16.89 7.34 -4.83
C PHE A 145 -16.36 7.80 -6.21
N LEU A 146 -16.57 7.04 -7.30
CA LEU A 146 -16.23 7.47 -8.67
C LEU A 146 -17.38 8.18 -9.41
N LYS A 147 -18.64 8.03 -8.96
CA LYS A 147 -19.84 8.36 -9.74
C LYS A 147 -19.95 9.82 -10.15
N LYS A 148 -19.45 10.74 -9.32
CA LYS A 148 -19.48 12.20 -9.59
C LYS A 148 -18.28 12.70 -10.40
N HIS A 149 -17.36 11.82 -10.78
CA HIS A 149 -16.13 12.15 -11.50
C HIS A 149 -16.15 11.55 -12.90
N SER A 150 -15.41 12.16 -13.81
CA SER A 150 -15.14 11.58 -15.12
C SER A 150 -13.99 10.56 -15.04
N ILE A 151 -13.88 9.83 -13.93
CA ILE A 151 -12.84 8.83 -13.65
C ILE A 151 -13.53 7.47 -13.63
N ASN A 152 -13.14 6.59 -14.54
CA ASN A 152 -13.67 5.22 -14.58
C ASN A 152 -12.85 4.26 -13.70
N SER A 153 -13.44 3.10 -13.41
CA SER A 153 -12.81 2.05 -12.59
C SER A 153 -11.49 1.53 -13.19
N SER A 154 -11.35 1.51 -14.51
CA SER A 154 -10.12 1.11 -15.19
C SER A 154 -8.97 2.08 -14.92
N LEU A 155 -9.21 3.39 -14.97
CA LEU A 155 -8.21 4.41 -14.65
C LEU A 155 -7.80 4.34 -13.17
N ARG A 156 -8.75 4.07 -12.27
CA ARG A 156 -8.46 3.79 -10.86
C ARG A 156 -7.55 2.58 -10.69
N ALA A 157 -7.87 1.46 -11.34
CA ALA A 157 -7.05 0.26 -11.28
C ALA A 157 -5.63 0.48 -11.82
N LYS A 158 -5.48 1.23 -12.93
CA LYS A 158 -4.17 1.65 -13.47
C LYS A 158 -3.36 2.46 -12.46
N MET A 159 -4.01 3.40 -11.76
CA MET A 159 -3.35 4.20 -10.73
C MET A 159 -2.88 3.32 -9.57
N ILE A 160 -3.72 2.40 -9.08
CA ILE A 160 -3.39 1.47 -8.01
C ILE A 160 -2.20 0.58 -8.40
N ASP A 161 -2.20 0.05 -9.62
CA ASP A 161 -1.11 -0.77 -10.12
C ASP A 161 0.23 -0.02 -10.12
N TRP A 162 0.19 1.24 -10.57
CA TRP A 162 1.36 2.09 -10.54
C TRP A 162 1.78 2.46 -9.10
N MET A 163 0.84 2.69 -8.18
CA MET A 163 1.16 2.92 -6.76
C MET A 163 1.90 1.73 -6.15
N ILE A 164 1.56 0.49 -6.51
CA ILE A 164 2.30 -0.71 -6.06
C ILE A 164 3.76 -0.64 -6.53
N GLU A 165 4.00 -0.35 -7.81
CA GLU A 165 5.36 -0.20 -8.34
C GLU A 165 6.16 0.85 -7.58
N VAL A 166 5.57 2.04 -7.41
CA VAL A 166 6.23 3.18 -6.76
C VAL A 166 6.55 2.87 -5.32
N LEU A 167 5.55 2.54 -4.50
CA LEU A 167 5.74 2.33 -3.07
C LEU A 167 6.66 1.14 -2.78
N THR A 168 6.59 0.07 -3.58
CA THR A 168 7.51 -1.07 -3.42
C THR A 168 8.95 -0.69 -3.81
N SER A 169 9.13 0.10 -4.88
CA SER A 169 10.44 0.57 -5.31
C SER A 169 11.10 1.55 -4.32
N TYR A 170 10.30 2.24 -3.51
CA TYR A 170 10.75 3.06 -2.38
C TYR A 170 10.76 2.29 -1.04
N LYS A 171 10.53 0.97 -1.07
CA LYS A 171 10.53 0.08 0.11
C LYS A 171 9.57 0.54 1.21
N CYS A 172 8.46 1.19 0.82
CA CYS A 172 7.41 1.58 1.74
C CYS A 172 6.67 0.31 2.22
N LYS A 173 6.08 0.40 3.42
CA LYS A 173 5.32 -0.68 4.02
C LYS A 173 3.98 -0.87 3.31
N ASP A 174 3.36 -2.04 3.49
CA ASP A 174 2.01 -2.30 2.99
C ASP A 174 0.99 -1.34 3.61
N GLN A 175 1.13 -1.01 4.90
CA GLN A 175 0.34 0.02 5.59
C GLN A 175 0.25 1.31 4.75
N THR A 176 1.38 1.79 4.24
CA THR A 176 1.50 3.01 3.44
C THR A 176 0.74 2.90 2.13
N PHE A 177 0.80 1.75 1.45
CA PHE A 177 0.04 1.51 0.22
C PHE A 177 -1.48 1.52 0.48
N PHE A 178 -1.94 0.74 1.46
CA PHE A 178 -3.36 0.66 1.78
C PHE A 178 -3.90 2.02 2.27
N LEU A 179 -3.12 2.76 3.05
CA LEU A 179 -3.46 4.12 3.45
C LEU A 179 -3.55 5.06 2.25
N ALA A 180 -2.58 5.05 1.33
CA ALA A 180 -2.60 5.92 0.16
C ALA A 180 -3.83 5.68 -0.72
N VAL A 181 -4.21 4.41 -0.94
CA VAL A 181 -5.42 4.07 -1.71
C VAL A 181 -6.68 4.53 -0.97
N ARG A 182 -6.76 4.33 0.35
CA ARG A 182 -7.90 4.80 1.14
C ARG A 182 -8.05 6.32 1.07
N LEU A 183 -6.95 7.06 1.21
CA LEU A 183 -6.96 8.52 1.11
C LEU A 183 -7.44 8.99 -0.27
N MET A 184 -7.00 8.31 -1.34
CA MET A 184 -7.43 8.60 -2.71
C MET A 184 -8.94 8.38 -2.88
N ASP A 185 -9.45 7.22 -2.49
CA ASP A 185 -10.87 6.89 -2.63
C ASP A 185 -11.76 7.78 -1.75
N GLN A 186 -11.33 8.08 -0.52
CA GLN A 186 -12.05 9.01 0.36
C GLN A 186 -12.03 10.45 -0.16
N TYR A 187 -10.91 10.91 -0.69
CA TYR A 187 -10.84 12.24 -1.29
C TYR A 187 -11.78 12.36 -2.48
N LEU A 188 -11.82 11.35 -3.36
CA LEU A 188 -12.81 11.31 -4.44
C LEU A 188 -14.23 11.33 -3.85
N ASN A 189 -14.52 10.49 -2.85
CA ASN A 189 -15.84 10.45 -2.22
C ASN A 189 -16.29 11.79 -1.59
N LEU A 190 -15.37 12.53 -0.96
CA LEU A 190 -15.69 13.76 -0.20
C LEU A 190 -15.51 15.05 -1.01
N SER A 191 -14.78 15.02 -2.13
CA SER A 191 -14.53 16.20 -2.94
C SER A 191 -15.82 16.83 -3.48
N LEU A 192 -16.04 18.11 -3.21
CA LEU A 192 -17.19 18.85 -3.77
C LEU A 192 -17.05 19.10 -5.28
N LYS A 193 -15.81 19.05 -5.80
CA LYS A 193 -15.51 19.24 -7.22
C LYS A 193 -15.51 17.89 -7.95
N SER A 194 -16.07 17.88 -9.16
CA SER A 194 -15.86 16.79 -10.11
C SER A 194 -14.41 16.82 -10.62
N HIS A 195 -13.83 15.65 -10.86
CA HIS A 195 -12.44 15.48 -11.28
C HIS A 195 -12.44 14.78 -12.63
N ALA A 196 -11.53 15.20 -13.50
CA ALA A 196 -11.33 14.66 -14.82
C ALA A 196 -10.21 13.59 -14.81
N PRO A 197 -10.09 12.76 -15.86
CA PRO A 197 -9.01 11.77 -15.97
C PRO A 197 -7.61 12.32 -15.71
N GLN A 198 -7.32 13.55 -16.17
CA GLN A 198 -6.01 14.19 -15.95
C GLN A 198 -5.65 14.42 -14.49
N ASP A 199 -6.64 14.56 -13.61
CA ASP A 199 -6.42 14.86 -12.20
C ASP A 199 -5.92 13.63 -11.42
N MET A 200 -6.17 12.42 -11.96
CA MET A 200 -5.92 11.16 -11.27
C MET A 200 -4.46 11.01 -10.83
N HIS A 201 -3.50 11.38 -11.69
CA HIS A 201 -2.08 11.27 -11.37
C HIS A 201 -1.69 12.21 -10.22
N LEU A 202 -2.13 13.47 -10.25
CA LEU A 202 -1.84 14.43 -9.18
C LEU A 202 -2.48 14.00 -7.87
N ILE A 203 -3.74 13.56 -7.89
CA ILE A 203 -4.45 13.06 -6.70
C ILE A 203 -3.69 11.89 -6.10
N GLY A 204 -3.39 10.86 -6.90
CA GLY A 204 -2.79 9.64 -6.40
C GLY A 204 -1.33 9.82 -5.94
N VAL A 205 -0.52 10.62 -6.65
CA VAL A 205 0.84 11.00 -6.18
C VAL A 205 0.79 11.72 -4.84
N THR A 206 -0.15 12.64 -4.68
CA THR A 206 -0.29 13.40 -3.44
C THR A 206 -0.79 12.52 -2.29
N CYS A 207 -1.70 11.57 -2.55
CA CYS A 207 -2.14 10.60 -1.54
C CYS A 207 -0.99 9.68 -1.08
N MET A 208 -0.12 9.24 -2.01
CA MET A 208 1.11 8.52 -1.63
C MET A 208 2.04 9.40 -0.78
N PHE A 209 2.21 10.67 -1.13
CA PHE A 209 3.05 11.60 -0.37
C PHE A 209 2.52 11.80 1.06
N ILE A 210 1.21 12.00 1.23
CA ILE A 210 0.57 12.11 2.55
C ILE A 210 0.73 10.81 3.34
N ALA A 211 0.43 9.65 2.74
CA ALA A 211 0.55 8.36 3.40
C ALA A 211 1.99 8.07 3.85
N CYS A 212 2.99 8.38 3.03
CA CYS A 212 4.40 8.26 3.40
C CYS A 212 4.73 9.11 4.62
N LYS A 213 4.28 10.38 4.68
CA LYS A 213 4.50 11.24 5.86
C LYS A 213 3.84 10.71 7.12
N PHE A 214 2.79 9.92 6.99
CA PHE A 214 2.03 9.38 8.12
C PHE A 214 2.62 8.07 8.64
N GLU A 215 3.01 7.15 7.75
CA GLU A 215 3.37 5.77 8.12
C GLU A 215 4.87 5.47 8.13
N GLU A 216 5.66 6.20 7.35
CA GLU A 216 7.09 5.94 7.19
C GLU A 216 7.91 6.71 8.20
N VAL A 217 8.87 6.02 8.83
CA VAL A 217 9.85 6.65 9.74
C VAL A 217 10.68 7.70 9.00
N GLN A 218 10.95 7.46 7.71
CA GLN A 218 11.66 8.37 6.82
C GLN A 218 10.84 8.57 5.54
N PRO A 219 9.93 9.56 5.50
CA PRO A 219 9.04 9.75 4.37
C PRO A 219 9.79 10.22 3.12
N VAL A 220 9.24 9.90 1.95
CA VAL A 220 9.76 10.38 0.66
C VAL A 220 9.63 11.90 0.58
N LYS A 221 10.76 12.59 0.41
CA LYS A 221 10.79 14.07 0.33
C LYS A 221 10.06 14.59 -0.90
N LEU A 222 9.42 15.75 -0.78
CA LEU A 222 8.73 16.43 -1.89
C LEU A 222 9.63 16.64 -3.12
N GLN A 223 10.91 16.92 -2.93
CA GLN A 223 11.89 17.01 -4.03
C GLN A 223 11.92 15.71 -4.85
N THR A 224 12.03 14.57 -4.17
CA THR A 224 12.05 13.24 -4.78
C THR A 224 10.73 12.91 -5.47
N VAL A 225 9.60 13.29 -4.84
CA VAL A 225 8.27 13.13 -5.45
C VAL A 225 8.20 13.90 -6.77
N HIS A 226 8.56 15.18 -6.77
CA HIS A 226 8.57 16.03 -7.95
C HIS A 226 9.51 15.51 -9.05
N GLU A 227 10.77 15.22 -8.71
CA GLU A 227 11.80 14.91 -9.71
C GLU A 227 11.77 13.47 -10.20
N LYS A 228 11.62 12.49 -9.30
CA LYS A 228 11.80 11.07 -9.61
C LYS A 228 10.48 10.32 -9.80
N ILE A 229 9.48 10.60 -8.96
CA ILE A 229 8.18 9.91 -9.04
C ILE A 229 7.32 10.53 -10.14
N ALA A 230 7.16 11.86 -10.11
CA ALA A 230 6.34 12.59 -11.07
C ALA A 230 7.12 12.97 -12.35
N HIS A 231 8.41 12.65 -12.46
CA HIS A 231 9.26 12.99 -13.61
C HIS A 231 9.17 14.47 -14.02
N LYS A 232 9.11 15.37 -13.04
CA LYS A 232 8.92 16.83 -13.21
C LYS A 232 7.62 17.24 -13.92
N LYS A 233 6.68 16.32 -14.15
CA LYS A 233 5.36 16.61 -14.75
C LYS A 233 4.39 17.28 -13.79
N LEU A 234 4.59 17.09 -12.49
CA LEU A 234 3.83 17.75 -11.43
C LEU A 234 4.78 18.66 -10.66
N SER A 235 4.52 19.96 -10.62
CA SER A 235 5.29 20.92 -9.83
C SER A 235 5.11 20.67 -8.33
N LYS A 236 6.06 21.17 -7.53
CA LYS A 236 5.96 21.05 -6.07
C LYS A 236 4.76 21.84 -5.53
N GLU A 237 4.44 22.94 -6.17
CA GLU A 237 3.35 23.84 -5.83
C GLU A 237 2.00 23.14 -6.08
N GLU A 238 1.84 22.46 -7.21
CA GLU A 238 0.65 21.63 -7.49
C GLU A 238 0.47 20.52 -6.45
N ILE A 239 1.56 19.83 -6.08
CA ILE A 239 1.50 18.76 -5.07
C ILE A 239 1.12 19.34 -3.70
N ARG A 240 1.69 20.47 -3.28
CA ARG A 240 1.35 21.13 -2.01
C ARG A 240 -0.09 21.62 -1.98
N GLU A 241 -0.55 22.22 -3.06
CA GLU A 241 -1.93 22.71 -3.16
C GLU A 241 -2.92 21.54 -3.14
N LYS A 242 -2.63 20.46 -3.87
CA LYS A 242 -3.45 19.25 -3.81
C LYS A 242 -3.43 18.62 -2.40
N GLU A 243 -2.30 18.65 -1.72
CA GLU A 243 -2.18 18.13 -0.35
C GLU A 243 -3.09 18.91 0.61
N ASN A 244 -3.11 20.24 0.50
CA ASN A 244 -4.01 21.08 1.28
C ASN A 244 -5.48 20.77 0.97
N GLN A 245 -5.84 20.62 -0.31
CA GLN A 245 -7.20 20.25 -0.72
C GLN A 245 -7.63 18.88 -0.18
N ILE A 246 -6.75 17.88 -0.22
CA ILE A 246 -7.01 16.56 0.37
C ILE A 246 -7.17 16.69 1.88
N GLY A 247 -6.28 17.41 2.56
CA GLY A 247 -6.36 17.66 3.99
C GLY A 247 -7.68 18.31 4.41
N GLN A 248 -8.12 19.35 3.70
CA GLN A 248 -9.38 20.03 3.96
C GLN A 248 -10.59 19.12 3.70
N ALA A 249 -10.61 18.38 2.60
CA ALA A 249 -11.72 17.49 2.28
C ALA A 249 -11.90 16.37 3.31
N LEU A 250 -10.79 15.91 3.92
CA LEU A 250 -10.80 14.87 4.96
C LEU A 250 -10.84 15.45 6.38
N ASP A 251 -10.96 16.77 6.55
CA ASP A 251 -10.90 17.43 7.87
C ASP A 251 -9.62 17.03 8.66
N PHE A 252 -8.51 16.83 7.93
CA PHE A 252 -7.22 16.34 8.41
C PHE A 252 -7.27 15.00 9.18
N LYS A 253 -8.37 14.24 9.04
CA LYS A 253 -8.54 12.89 9.61
C LYS A 253 -7.91 11.85 8.69
N PHE A 254 -6.57 11.85 8.66
CA PHE A 254 -5.80 10.88 7.89
C PHE A 254 -5.71 9.52 8.55
N PHE A 255 -6.02 9.38 9.84
CA PHE A 255 -6.15 8.08 10.50
C PHE A 255 -7.51 7.44 10.17
N GLY A 256 -7.54 6.13 10.01
CA GLY A 256 -8.77 5.38 9.76
C GLY A 256 -8.49 3.92 9.46
N ALA A 257 -9.55 3.11 9.43
CA ALA A 257 -9.43 1.70 9.10
C ALA A 257 -9.02 1.50 7.64
N THR A 258 -8.04 0.62 7.41
CA THR A 258 -7.74 0.07 6.09
C THR A 258 -8.01 -1.43 6.12
N LEU A 259 -8.25 -2.02 4.94
CA LEU A 259 -8.38 -3.46 4.81
C LEU A 259 -7.16 -4.21 5.39
N TYR A 260 -5.97 -3.64 5.25
CA TYR A 260 -4.73 -4.20 5.80
C TYR A 260 -4.69 -4.20 7.34
N GLU A 261 -5.13 -3.11 7.97
CA GLU A 261 -5.13 -3.00 9.44
C GLU A 261 -6.09 -4.02 10.07
N ILE A 262 -7.31 -4.15 9.54
CA ILE A 262 -8.30 -5.12 10.02
C ILE A 262 -7.81 -6.56 9.81
N ILE A 263 -7.23 -6.87 8.65
CA ILE A 263 -6.60 -8.18 8.40
C ILE A 263 -5.50 -8.46 9.43
N THR A 264 -4.58 -7.50 9.61
CA THR A 264 -3.39 -7.68 10.45
C THR A 264 -3.79 -7.92 11.90
N ILE A 265 -4.64 -7.09 12.47
CA ILE A 265 -5.06 -7.25 13.87
C ILE A 265 -5.85 -8.55 14.07
N THR A 266 -6.75 -8.89 13.15
CA THR A 266 -7.53 -10.15 13.20
C THR A 266 -6.59 -11.35 13.20
N LEU A 267 -5.63 -11.40 12.27
CA LEU A 267 -4.66 -12.48 12.18
C LEU A 267 -3.76 -12.59 13.42
N GLN A 268 -3.41 -11.47 14.06
CA GLN A 268 -2.63 -11.47 15.29
C GLN A 268 -3.45 -11.98 16.48
N MET A 269 -4.72 -11.58 16.59
CA MET A 269 -5.62 -12.02 17.66
C MET A 269 -5.92 -13.52 17.61
N ILE A 270 -6.10 -14.08 16.41
CA ILE A 270 -6.27 -15.54 16.22
C ILE A 270 -4.94 -16.31 16.15
N ASN A 271 -3.80 -15.64 16.35
CA ASN A 271 -2.45 -16.21 16.30
C ASN A 271 -2.08 -16.90 14.96
N GLN A 272 -2.65 -16.46 13.83
CA GLN A 272 -2.38 -16.99 12.49
C GLN A 272 -1.55 -16.05 11.60
N TYR A 273 -1.06 -14.92 12.15
CA TYR A 273 -0.31 -13.91 11.40
C TYR A 273 0.87 -14.49 10.61
N GLN A 274 1.75 -15.26 11.25
CA GLN A 274 2.95 -15.79 10.57
C GLN A 274 2.61 -16.72 9.40
N LYS A 275 1.49 -17.45 9.49
CA LYS A 275 1.09 -18.46 8.52
C LYS A 275 0.31 -17.86 7.36
N LEU A 276 -0.61 -16.94 7.64
CA LEU A 276 -1.61 -16.48 6.66
C LEU A 276 -1.32 -15.09 6.09
N HIS A 277 -0.56 -14.24 6.79
CA HIS A 277 -0.47 -12.81 6.45
C HIS A 277 -0.06 -12.54 5.00
N GLN A 278 0.94 -13.23 4.47
CA GLN A 278 1.42 -13.00 3.10
C GLN A 278 0.34 -13.30 2.04
N ILE A 279 -0.36 -14.43 2.18
CA ILE A 279 -1.41 -14.85 1.24
C ILE A 279 -2.61 -13.91 1.33
N VAL A 280 -3.06 -13.63 2.55
CA VAL A 280 -4.25 -12.81 2.82
C VAL A 280 -4.02 -11.35 2.38
N VAL A 281 -2.84 -10.78 2.61
CA VAL A 281 -2.51 -9.42 2.16
C VAL A 281 -2.41 -9.35 0.64
N TYR A 282 -1.91 -10.39 -0.03
CA TYR A 282 -1.91 -10.42 -1.49
C TYR A 282 -3.33 -10.46 -2.07
N LEU A 283 -4.22 -11.28 -1.50
CA LEU A 283 -5.64 -11.28 -1.87
C LEU A 283 -6.26 -9.89 -1.66
N ALA A 284 -5.97 -9.25 -0.53
CA ALA A 284 -6.42 -7.88 -0.26
C ALA A 284 -5.90 -6.87 -1.28
N LYS A 285 -4.64 -6.99 -1.73
CA LYS A 285 -4.10 -6.17 -2.83
C LYS A 285 -4.84 -6.41 -4.14
N MET A 286 -5.22 -7.64 -4.47
CA MET A 286 -6.03 -7.94 -5.66
C MET A 286 -7.42 -7.31 -5.58
N ILE A 287 -8.10 -7.45 -4.44
CA ILE A 287 -9.44 -6.90 -4.22
C ILE A 287 -9.45 -5.38 -4.43
N ILE A 288 -8.41 -4.69 -3.99
CA ILE A 288 -8.34 -3.24 -4.07
C ILE A 288 -8.42 -2.70 -5.51
N TYR A 289 -8.01 -3.48 -6.52
CA TYR A 289 -8.15 -3.11 -7.92
C TYR A 289 -9.63 -3.09 -8.36
N ASP A 290 -10.43 -4.01 -7.82
CA ASP A 290 -11.83 -4.17 -8.21
C ASP A 290 -12.72 -3.15 -7.51
N TYR A 291 -13.10 -2.13 -8.27
CA TYR A 291 -14.01 -1.10 -7.80
C TYR A 291 -15.37 -1.68 -7.36
N SER A 292 -15.91 -2.69 -8.05
CA SER A 292 -17.23 -3.24 -7.73
C SER A 292 -17.24 -3.91 -6.35
N ILE A 293 -16.14 -4.55 -5.95
CA ILE A 293 -16.03 -5.20 -4.64
C ILE A 293 -15.78 -4.16 -3.54
N ILE A 294 -14.75 -3.32 -3.69
CA ILE A 294 -14.40 -2.32 -2.67
C ILE A 294 -15.52 -1.32 -2.44
N SER A 295 -16.25 -0.97 -3.50
CA SER A 295 -17.39 -0.05 -3.39
C SER A 295 -18.69 -0.74 -3.02
N GLN A 296 -18.73 -2.05 -2.70
CA GLN A 296 -19.92 -2.84 -2.31
C GLN A 296 -19.86 -3.45 -0.90
N PHE A 297 -18.67 -3.71 -0.37
CA PHE A 297 -18.52 -4.37 0.93
C PHE A 297 -17.63 -3.58 1.89
N ASN A 298 -17.93 -3.70 3.18
CA ASN A 298 -17.08 -3.15 4.23
C ASN A 298 -15.79 -3.97 4.39
N TYR A 299 -14.75 -3.36 4.95
CA TYR A 299 -13.46 -4.00 5.15
C TYR A 299 -13.54 -5.18 6.12
N SER A 300 -14.45 -5.18 7.09
CA SER A 300 -14.63 -6.31 8.01
C SER A 300 -15.02 -7.60 7.29
N LEU A 301 -16.02 -7.53 6.41
CA LEU A 301 -16.48 -8.68 5.62
C LEU A 301 -15.43 -9.10 4.59
N LEU A 302 -14.73 -8.14 3.98
CA LEU A 302 -13.62 -8.40 3.06
C LEU A 302 -12.44 -9.08 3.77
N SER A 303 -12.08 -8.62 4.97
CA SER A 303 -11.04 -9.23 5.80
C SER A 303 -11.39 -10.67 6.15
N ALA A 304 -12.62 -10.91 6.63
CA ALA A 304 -13.09 -12.24 6.94
C ALA A 304 -12.97 -13.16 5.71
N ALA A 305 -13.51 -12.74 4.57
CA ALA A 305 -13.45 -13.52 3.34
C ALA A 305 -12.02 -13.84 2.88
N CYS A 306 -11.10 -12.85 2.92
CA CYS A 306 -9.69 -13.09 2.61
C CYS A 306 -9.03 -14.11 3.55
N ILE A 307 -9.31 -14.01 4.85
CA ILE A 307 -8.73 -14.92 5.85
C ILE A 307 -9.28 -16.33 5.68
N ILE A 308 -10.57 -16.49 5.41
CA ILE A 308 -11.18 -17.81 5.12
C ILE A 308 -10.51 -18.44 3.90
N ILE A 309 -10.34 -17.70 2.80
CA ILE A 309 -9.63 -18.20 1.61
C ILE A 309 -8.21 -18.61 1.96
N GLY A 310 -7.44 -17.75 2.64
CA GLY A 310 -6.08 -18.07 3.07
C GLY A 310 -6.02 -19.30 3.98
N CYS A 311 -6.99 -19.43 4.88
CA CYS A 311 -7.12 -20.58 5.78
C CYS A 311 -7.36 -21.87 5.02
N ASN A 312 -8.32 -21.89 4.08
CA ASN A 312 -8.61 -23.06 3.25
C ASN A 312 -7.41 -23.49 2.39
N LEU A 313 -6.55 -22.54 2.00
CA LEU A 313 -5.36 -22.82 1.21
C LEU A 313 -4.17 -23.32 2.05
N SER A 314 -4.10 -23.01 3.35
CA SER A 314 -2.89 -23.25 4.16
C SER A 314 -3.12 -24.02 5.46
N CYS A 315 -4.36 -24.20 5.91
CA CYS A 315 -4.72 -24.72 7.25
C CYS A 315 -5.84 -25.78 7.17
N GLN A 316 -5.70 -26.77 6.29
CA GLN A 316 -6.74 -27.79 6.03
C GLN A 316 -7.27 -28.48 7.31
N ASP A 317 -6.43 -28.70 8.32
CA ASP A 317 -6.83 -29.42 9.55
C ASP A 317 -7.48 -28.53 10.64
N GLN A 318 -7.32 -27.20 10.56
CA GLN A 318 -7.79 -26.24 11.57
C GLN A 318 -8.77 -25.21 11.00
N SER A 319 -9.25 -25.43 9.76
CA SER A 319 -10.03 -24.44 9.02
C SER A 319 -11.29 -24.03 9.77
N ASP A 320 -12.06 -25.00 10.27
CA ASP A 320 -13.37 -24.73 10.86
C ASP A 320 -13.27 -23.92 12.15
N GLU A 321 -12.26 -24.21 12.99
CA GLU A 321 -12.03 -23.46 14.22
C GLU A 321 -11.60 -22.02 13.93
N ILE A 322 -10.66 -21.83 12.99
CA ILE A 322 -10.18 -20.51 12.59
C ILE A 322 -11.33 -19.69 11.97
N ILE A 323 -12.14 -20.31 11.10
CA ILE A 323 -13.29 -19.66 10.47
C ILE A 323 -14.29 -19.21 11.54
N ALA A 324 -14.63 -20.06 12.51
CA ALA A 324 -15.54 -19.72 13.60
C ALA A 324 -15.01 -18.54 14.43
N GLN A 325 -13.73 -18.54 14.79
CA GLN A 325 -13.09 -17.45 15.52
C GLN A 325 -13.12 -16.13 14.73
N VAL A 326 -12.82 -16.15 13.43
CA VAL A 326 -12.82 -14.96 12.56
C VAL A 326 -14.23 -14.36 12.44
N LEU A 327 -15.24 -15.20 12.20
CA LEU A 327 -16.63 -14.77 12.08
C LEU A 327 -17.13 -14.13 13.38
N GLN A 328 -16.78 -14.73 14.52
CA GLN A 328 -17.13 -14.19 15.84
C GLN A 328 -16.40 -12.86 16.11
N LEU A 329 -15.08 -12.80 15.88
CA LEU A 329 -14.27 -11.63 16.19
C LEU A 329 -14.68 -10.41 15.35
N LEU A 330 -14.94 -10.62 14.06
CA LEU A 330 -15.35 -9.54 13.16
C LEU A 330 -16.86 -9.27 13.20
N ASN A 331 -17.63 -10.10 13.89
CA ASN A 331 -19.09 -10.01 14.00
C ASN A 331 -19.77 -9.87 12.61
N VAL A 332 -19.44 -10.79 11.71
CA VAL A 332 -19.94 -10.80 10.33
C VAL A 332 -20.81 -12.02 10.04
N ASP A 333 -21.76 -11.86 9.12
CA ASP A 333 -22.64 -12.95 8.70
C ASP A 333 -21.87 -14.04 7.93
N LYS A 334 -22.10 -15.30 8.31
CA LYS A 334 -21.38 -16.45 7.75
C LYS A 334 -21.67 -16.64 6.27
N ASP A 335 -22.95 -16.64 5.88
CA ASP A 335 -23.36 -16.96 4.51
C ASP A 335 -22.92 -15.86 3.55
N ALA A 336 -23.07 -14.59 3.94
CA ALA A 336 -22.54 -13.45 3.19
C ALA A 336 -21.01 -13.50 3.04
N THR A 337 -20.29 -13.91 4.08
CA THR A 337 -18.83 -14.05 4.03
C THR A 337 -18.41 -15.16 3.07
N LEU A 338 -19.12 -16.30 3.05
CA LEU A 338 -18.83 -17.42 2.15
C LEU A 338 -19.12 -17.09 0.68
N ASP A 339 -20.23 -16.39 0.40
CA ASP A 339 -20.54 -15.90 -0.95
C ASP A 339 -19.46 -14.93 -1.44
N LEU A 340 -19.09 -13.96 -0.60
CA LEU A 340 -18.02 -13.01 -0.91
C LEU A 340 -16.67 -13.70 -1.12
N SER A 341 -16.36 -14.72 -0.32
CA SER A 341 -15.15 -15.53 -0.47
C SER A 341 -15.09 -16.20 -1.84
N SER A 342 -16.21 -16.75 -2.31
CA SER A 342 -16.31 -17.36 -3.63
C SER A 342 -16.10 -16.33 -4.75
N ARG A 343 -16.66 -15.13 -4.58
CA ARG A 343 -16.51 -14.01 -5.53
C ARG A 343 -15.07 -13.49 -5.58
N ILE A 344 -14.40 -13.33 -4.44
CA ILE A 344 -12.98 -12.97 -4.36
C ILE A 344 -12.09 -14.05 -4.96
N LEU A 345 -12.38 -15.32 -4.72
CA LEU A 345 -11.62 -16.42 -5.31
C LEU A 345 -11.76 -16.44 -6.83
N ASN A 346 -12.95 -16.15 -7.36
CA ASN A 346 -13.17 -16.01 -8.80
C ASN A 346 -12.40 -14.81 -9.39
N LEU A 347 -12.37 -13.67 -8.68
CA LEU A 347 -11.53 -12.53 -9.04
C LEU A 347 -10.05 -12.94 -9.08
N ALA A 348 -9.54 -13.60 -8.05
CA ALA A 348 -8.14 -14.03 -7.97
C ALA A 348 -7.76 -14.99 -9.11
N LYS A 349 -8.64 -15.93 -9.46
CA LYS A 349 -8.45 -16.88 -10.57
C LYS A 349 -8.43 -16.20 -11.95
N ASN A 350 -9.18 -15.10 -12.11
CA ASN A 350 -9.32 -14.39 -13.39
C ASN A 350 -8.62 -13.02 -13.40
N PHE A 351 -7.79 -12.72 -12.40
CA PHE A 351 -7.21 -11.39 -12.19
C PHE A 351 -6.46 -10.89 -13.42
N ASP A 352 -5.54 -11.70 -13.97
CA ASP A 352 -4.75 -11.37 -15.16
C ASP A 352 -5.63 -11.16 -16.42
N LYS A 353 -6.80 -11.81 -16.50
CA LYS A 353 -7.76 -11.62 -17.60
C LYS A 353 -8.58 -10.35 -17.45
N GLN A 354 -8.95 -10.00 -16.22
CA GLN A 354 -9.78 -8.83 -15.90
C GLN A 354 -8.96 -7.54 -15.93
N PHE A 355 -7.71 -7.59 -15.47
CA PHE A 355 -6.79 -6.45 -15.40
C PHE A 355 -5.61 -6.63 -16.36
N GLN A 356 -5.93 -6.73 -17.65
CA GLN A 356 -4.92 -6.92 -18.69
C GLN A 356 -3.90 -5.78 -18.67
N ASN A 357 -2.61 -6.14 -18.77
CA ASN A 357 -1.46 -5.24 -18.74
C ASN A 357 -1.20 -4.54 -17.38
N LEU A 358 -1.89 -4.91 -16.30
CA LEU A 358 -1.59 -4.45 -14.94
C LEU A 358 -0.76 -5.51 -14.20
N GLU A 359 0.55 -5.50 -14.44
CA GLU A 359 1.45 -6.57 -14.00
C GLU A 359 2.22 -6.24 -12.71
N ASN A 360 2.11 -5.03 -12.17
CA ASN A 360 2.99 -4.60 -11.08
C ASN A 360 2.75 -5.39 -9.80
N LEU A 361 1.49 -5.74 -9.48
CA LEU A 361 1.21 -6.62 -8.35
C LEU A 361 1.99 -7.95 -8.43
N LYS A 362 1.96 -8.59 -9.60
CA LYS A 362 2.67 -9.86 -9.86
C LYS A 362 4.18 -9.67 -9.88
N LYS A 363 4.67 -8.62 -10.53
CA LYS A 363 6.09 -8.28 -10.69
C LYS A 363 6.79 -7.98 -9.37
N PHE A 364 6.10 -7.28 -8.45
CA PHE A 364 6.67 -6.85 -7.17
C PHE A 364 6.42 -7.84 -6.02
N ASN A 365 5.54 -8.83 -6.21
CA ASN A 365 5.26 -9.87 -5.20
C ASN A 365 5.67 -11.29 -5.66
N LYS A 366 6.83 -11.43 -6.32
CA LYS A 366 7.34 -12.65 -6.98
C LYS A 366 7.32 -13.94 -6.14
N ASN A 367 7.29 -13.86 -4.81
CA ASN A 367 7.42 -15.02 -3.93
C ASN A 367 6.11 -15.54 -3.34
N SER A 368 4.97 -14.91 -3.66
CA SER A 368 3.75 -15.24 -2.90
C SER A 368 2.86 -16.30 -3.57
N ILE A 369 2.63 -16.28 -4.89
CA ILE A 369 1.45 -16.99 -5.47
C ILE A 369 1.70 -17.57 -6.88
N LEU A 370 2.75 -18.39 -7.05
CA LEU A 370 2.82 -19.27 -8.21
C LEU A 370 1.99 -20.56 -8.03
N ASP A 371 1.49 -20.84 -6.82
CA ASP A 371 0.83 -22.10 -6.48
C ASP A 371 -0.65 -22.01 -6.05
N ILE A 372 -1.19 -20.84 -5.68
CA ILE A 372 -2.62 -20.75 -5.24
C ILE A 372 -3.60 -21.06 -6.38
N VAL A 373 -3.26 -20.73 -7.62
CA VAL A 373 -4.10 -21.03 -8.79
C VAL A 373 -3.90 -22.48 -9.28
N LYS A 374 -2.81 -23.16 -8.87
CA LYS A 374 -2.53 -24.55 -9.27
C LYS A 374 -3.11 -25.60 -8.30
N LEU A 375 -3.56 -25.19 -7.11
CA LEU A 375 -4.01 -26.11 -6.04
C LEU A 375 -5.51 -26.44 -6.02
N GLN A 376 -6.30 -25.97 -6.99
CA GLN A 376 -7.70 -26.37 -7.13
C GLN A 376 -8.06 -26.66 -8.59
N LYS A 377 -7.44 -27.72 -9.14
CA LYS A 377 -8.05 -28.48 -10.24
C LYS A 377 -9.04 -29.49 -9.67
#